data_AF-A0A957XBV3-F1
#
_entry.id   AF-A0A957XBV3-F1
#
_cell.length_a   1.000
_cell.length_b   1.000
_cell.length_c   1.000
_cell.angle_alpha   90.00
_cell.angle_beta   90.00
_cell.angle_gamma   90.00
#
_symmetry.space_group_name_H-M   'P 1'
#
loop_
_entity.id
_entity.type
_entity.pdbx_description
1 polymer ?
#
loop_
_entity_poly.entity_id
_entity_poly.type
_entity_poly.pdbx_seq_one_letter_code
_entity_poly.pdbx_strand_id
1 'polypeptide(L)'
;MSTQQPNFIEEILMVLAVLESGSDSTVAALLHRVTAREVDERLLTERLATVAAVEVHGNSLSLDATVAATRREALLERDFLHFRRLHEAALAILAPQLHGNPFSLEQQWLRVFTRLAEALLNRDTVALRQLTETWEHVALSDEAQPHYTFYRALAAFWSGNYAQTLILIDAVLAAPTVALPLRSRAINVTALCHYYQGQWQQALDGYRHSLALAQRLADKVQEGKVRLNMGVIYYELHDYAEAEAQLMAAETLFHTANATTWLASVHHELALIYRQQGQWQHALAYFQRCIDHRLAEEADELVGMALNNVGEIWLLQENLPKA
;
A
#
# COMPACT_ATOMS: atom_id res chain seq x y z
N MET A 1 11.83 -16.23 -32.78
CA MET A 1 11.32 -15.94 -31.42
C MET A 1 12.30 -14.96 -30.78
N SER A 2 12.05 -13.65 -30.93
CA SER A 2 12.86 -12.60 -30.30
C SER A 2 12.30 -12.30 -28.92
N THR A 3 12.96 -12.80 -27.89
CA THR A 3 12.85 -12.22 -26.55
C THR A 3 13.55 -10.86 -26.60
N GLN A 4 12.77 -9.82 -26.88
CA GLN A 4 13.24 -8.44 -26.78
C GLN A 4 13.71 -8.22 -25.34
N GLN A 5 15.02 -8.05 -25.16
CA GLN A 5 15.52 -7.40 -23.95
C GLN A 5 14.80 -6.05 -23.84
N PRO A 6 14.37 -5.65 -22.63
CA PRO A 6 13.88 -4.30 -22.40
C PRO A 6 14.86 -3.31 -23.05
N ASN A 7 14.36 -2.41 -23.89
CA ASN A 7 15.18 -1.36 -24.47
C ASN A 7 15.87 -0.65 -23.30
N PHE A 8 17.19 -0.47 -23.35
CA PHE A 8 17.95 0.19 -22.29
C PHE A 8 17.35 1.54 -21.88
N ILE A 9 16.77 2.28 -22.83
CA ILE A 9 16.03 3.52 -22.57
C ILE A 9 14.80 3.28 -21.69
N GLU A 10 14.07 2.19 -21.88
CA GLU A 10 12.90 1.83 -21.08
C GLU A 10 13.28 1.55 -19.61
N GLU A 11 14.38 0.82 -19.37
CA GLU A 11 14.91 0.58 -18.02
C GLU A 11 15.24 1.92 -17.32
N ILE A 12 15.87 2.85 -18.03
CA ILE A 12 16.17 4.17 -17.49
C ILE A 12 14.91 4.97 -17.16
N LEU A 13 13.91 4.94 -18.04
CA LEU A 13 12.63 5.62 -17.78
C LEU A 13 11.92 5.03 -16.56
N MET A 14 12.06 3.72 -16.31
CA MET A 14 11.60 3.09 -15.06
C MET A 14 12.38 3.60 -13.85
N VAL A 15 13.70 3.76 -13.94
CA VAL A 15 14.51 4.34 -12.85
C VAL A 15 14.07 5.77 -12.53
N LEU A 16 13.91 6.62 -13.55
CA LEU A 16 13.42 7.98 -13.38
C LEU A 16 11.99 8.01 -12.83
N ALA A 17 11.15 7.05 -13.21
CA ALA A 17 9.82 6.91 -12.63
C ALA A 17 9.89 6.56 -11.13
N VAL A 18 10.81 5.69 -10.71
CA VAL A 18 10.99 5.32 -9.29
C VAL A 18 11.51 6.50 -8.47
N LEU A 19 12.53 7.19 -8.97
CA LEU A 19 13.20 8.26 -8.25
C LEU A 19 12.50 9.63 -8.40
N GLU A 20 11.60 9.78 -9.38
CA GLU A 20 10.96 11.02 -9.88
C GLU A 20 11.90 12.10 -10.41
N SER A 21 13.16 12.00 -10.04
CA SER A 21 14.26 12.85 -10.43
C SER A 21 15.52 12.02 -10.30
N GLY A 22 16.56 12.32 -11.05
CA GLY A 22 17.81 11.59 -10.95
C GLY A 22 18.95 12.45 -11.46
N SER A 23 20.07 12.41 -10.76
CA SER A 23 21.34 12.81 -11.33
C SER A 23 21.91 11.67 -12.15
N ASP A 24 22.80 12.00 -13.10
CA ASP A 24 23.51 11.01 -13.91
C ASP A 24 24.13 9.91 -13.04
N SER A 25 24.78 10.30 -11.94
CA SER A 25 25.43 9.37 -11.00
C SER A 25 24.45 8.48 -10.22
N THR A 26 23.28 8.99 -9.83
CA THR A 26 22.29 8.21 -9.08
C THR A 26 21.58 7.20 -9.98
N VAL A 27 21.22 7.61 -11.20
CA VAL A 27 20.58 6.73 -12.19
C VAL A 27 21.56 5.65 -12.64
N ALA A 28 22.82 6.02 -12.94
CA ALA A 28 23.85 5.07 -13.32
C ALA A 28 24.13 4.04 -12.21
N ALA A 29 24.32 4.49 -10.96
CA ALA A 29 24.54 3.60 -9.83
C ALA A 29 23.38 2.59 -9.64
N LEU A 30 22.13 3.02 -9.86
CA LEU A 30 20.97 2.15 -9.74
C LEU A 30 20.92 1.12 -10.87
N LEU A 31 21.13 1.57 -12.11
CA LEU A 31 21.16 0.68 -13.27
C LEU A 31 22.25 -0.38 -13.16
N HIS A 32 23.44 -0.01 -12.70
CA HIS A 32 24.52 -0.97 -12.42
C HIS A 32 24.06 -2.07 -11.47
N ARG A 33 23.34 -1.72 -10.40
CA ARG A 33 22.87 -2.69 -9.40
C ARG A 33 21.77 -3.61 -9.94
N VAL A 34 20.89 -3.10 -10.80
CA VAL A 34 19.69 -3.84 -11.23
C VAL A 34 19.92 -4.62 -12.52
N THR A 35 20.85 -4.17 -13.37
CA THR A 35 21.07 -4.75 -14.72
C THR A 35 22.44 -5.40 -14.91
N ALA A 36 23.38 -5.24 -13.97
CA ALA A 36 24.77 -5.68 -14.08
C ALA A 36 25.52 -5.12 -15.32
N ARG A 37 25.11 -3.94 -15.82
CA ARG A 37 25.70 -3.26 -16.98
C ARG A 37 26.55 -2.09 -16.55
N GLU A 38 27.62 -1.83 -17.30
CA GLU A 38 28.34 -0.55 -17.22
C GLU A 38 27.57 0.54 -17.96
N VAL A 39 27.36 1.68 -17.30
CA VAL A 39 26.62 2.82 -17.84
C VAL A 39 27.55 4.01 -18.02
N ASP A 40 27.73 4.46 -19.26
CA ASP A 40 28.38 5.73 -19.57
C ASP A 40 27.41 6.88 -19.25
N GLU A 41 27.70 7.61 -18.18
CA GLU A 41 26.88 8.71 -17.67
C GLU A 41 26.65 9.81 -18.71
N ARG A 42 27.65 10.16 -19.50
CA ARG A 42 27.53 11.23 -20.49
C ARG A 42 26.63 10.80 -21.65
N LEU A 43 26.86 9.59 -22.15
CA LEU A 43 26.03 9.04 -23.22
C LEU A 43 24.58 8.84 -22.76
N LEU A 44 24.38 8.51 -21.48
CA LEU A 44 23.07 8.37 -20.85
C LEU A 44 22.29 9.69 -20.93
N THR A 45 22.87 10.79 -20.44
CA THR A 45 22.24 12.11 -20.45
C THR A 45 21.92 12.56 -21.87
N GLU A 46 22.88 12.41 -22.80
CA GLU A 46 22.70 12.78 -24.21
C GLU A 46 21.54 12.01 -24.87
N ARG A 47 21.40 10.71 -24.59
CA ARG A 47 20.29 9.90 -25.11
C ARG A 47 18.95 10.28 -24.49
N LEU A 48 18.89 10.48 -23.18
CA LEU A 48 17.65 10.81 -22.47
C LEU A 48 17.12 12.19 -22.83
N ALA A 49 18.00 13.15 -23.10
CA ALA A 49 17.61 14.47 -23.56
C ALA A 49 16.84 14.45 -24.90
N THR A 50 16.93 13.35 -25.67
CA THR A 50 16.18 13.17 -26.93
C THR A 50 14.83 12.47 -26.74
N VAL A 51 14.55 11.93 -25.56
CA VAL A 51 13.32 11.20 -25.27
C VAL A 51 12.22 12.17 -24.89
N ALA A 52 11.13 12.17 -25.66
CA ALA A 52 9.93 12.94 -25.31
C ALA A 52 9.42 12.51 -23.92
N ALA A 53 9.09 13.49 -23.07
CA ALA A 53 8.73 13.38 -21.65
C ALA A 53 9.87 13.37 -20.62
N VAL A 54 11.14 13.33 -21.03
CA VAL A 54 12.26 13.60 -20.10
C VAL A 54 12.56 15.09 -20.08
N GLU A 55 12.63 15.67 -18.88
CA GLU A 55 12.98 17.05 -18.63
C GLU A 55 14.41 17.13 -18.09
N VAL A 56 15.20 18.08 -18.60
CA VAL A 56 16.60 18.27 -18.23
C VAL A 56 16.74 19.60 -17.50
N HIS A 57 17.23 19.56 -16.27
CA HIS A 57 17.47 20.71 -15.41
C HIS A 57 18.93 20.72 -14.94
N GLY A 58 19.82 21.29 -15.75
CA GLY A 58 21.27 21.22 -15.49
C GLY A 58 21.75 19.77 -15.55
N ASN A 59 22.26 19.25 -14.42
CA ASN A 59 22.71 17.85 -14.29
C ASN A 59 21.63 16.93 -13.67
N SER A 60 20.39 17.40 -13.57
CA SER A 60 19.26 16.62 -13.08
C SER A 60 18.33 16.29 -14.24
N LEU A 61 17.81 15.07 -14.20
CA LEU A 61 16.81 14.54 -15.11
C LEU A 61 15.53 14.31 -14.31
N SER A 62 14.39 14.75 -14.84
CA SER A 62 13.07 14.36 -14.35
C SER A 62 12.28 13.74 -15.49
N LEU A 63 11.30 12.93 -15.12
CA LEU A 63 10.33 12.40 -16.06
C LEU A 63 9.02 13.15 -15.84
N ASP A 64 8.31 13.48 -16.92
CA ASP A 64 6.96 14.02 -16.85
C ASP A 64 6.14 13.27 -15.79
N ALA A 65 5.49 14.02 -14.91
CA ALA A 65 4.84 13.46 -13.74
C ALA A 65 3.76 12.42 -14.11
N THR A 66 3.06 12.63 -15.22
CA THR A 66 2.03 11.71 -15.73
C THR A 66 2.64 10.42 -16.27
N VAL A 67 3.73 10.54 -17.03
CA VAL A 67 4.47 9.37 -17.55
C VAL A 67 5.12 8.61 -16.40
N ALA A 68 5.70 9.30 -15.42
CA ALA A 68 6.28 8.70 -14.23
C ALA A 68 5.25 7.93 -13.41
N ALA A 69 4.06 8.51 -13.20
CA ALA A 69 2.95 7.84 -12.51
C ALA A 69 2.50 6.58 -13.27
N THR A 70 2.17 6.71 -14.56
CA THR A 70 1.74 5.60 -15.41
C THR A 70 2.76 4.44 -15.38
N ARG A 71 4.06 4.75 -15.46
CA ARG A 71 5.12 3.74 -15.43
C ARG A 71 5.24 3.05 -14.07
N ARG A 72 5.14 3.80 -12.96
CA ARG A 72 5.15 3.23 -11.62
C ARG A 72 3.94 2.32 -11.39
N GLU A 73 2.76 2.74 -11.81
CA GLU A 73 1.54 1.92 -11.72
C GLU A 73 1.68 0.64 -12.53
N ALA A 74 2.14 0.74 -13.78
CA ALA A 74 2.41 -0.43 -14.60
C ALA A 74 3.44 -1.38 -13.97
N LEU A 75 4.50 -0.85 -13.35
CA LEU A 75 5.47 -1.65 -12.60
C LEU A 75 4.83 -2.35 -11.40
N LEU A 76 4.07 -1.62 -10.59
CA LEU A 76 3.45 -2.16 -9.39
C LEU A 76 2.43 -3.26 -9.73
N GLU A 77 1.62 -3.06 -10.76
CA GLU A 77 0.54 -3.97 -11.15
C GLU A 77 1.01 -5.15 -12.00
N ARG A 78 1.94 -4.93 -12.93
CA ARG A 78 2.32 -5.94 -13.94
C ARG A 78 3.65 -6.63 -13.67
N ASP A 79 4.54 -6.00 -12.91
CA ASP A 79 5.87 -6.55 -12.59
C ASP A 79 6.32 -6.12 -11.17
N PHE A 80 5.53 -6.53 -10.18
CA PHE A 80 5.75 -6.17 -8.77
C PHE A 80 7.17 -6.50 -8.28
N LEU A 81 7.75 -7.60 -8.75
CA LEU A 81 9.11 -7.98 -8.38
C LEU A 81 10.14 -6.99 -8.94
N HIS A 82 9.96 -6.49 -10.16
CA HIS A 82 10.80 -5.43 -10.70
C HIS A 82 10.58 -4.10 -9.97
N PHE A 83 9.33 -3.72 -9.67
CA PHE A 83 9.00 -2.56 -8.84
C PHE A 83 9.77 -2.58 -7.52
N ARG A 84 9.70 -3.70 -6.78
CA ARG A 84 10.37 -3.90 -5.50
C ARG A 84 11.89 -3.78 -5.64
N ARG A 85 12.49 -4.51 -6.59
CA ARG A 85 13.94 -4.48 -6.81
C ARG A 85 14.47 -3.08 -7.09
N LEU A 86 13.77 -2.29 -7.92
CA LEU A 86 14.18 -0.92 -8.23
C LEU A 86 14.11 -0.01 -7.00
N HIS A 87 13.04 -0.09 -6.20
CA HIS A 87 12.90 0.75 -5.01
C HIS A 87 13.89 0.37 -3.89
N GLU A 88 14.12 -0.93 -3.66
CA GLU A 88 15.14 -1.39 -2.70
C GLU A 88 16.55 -0.92 -3.13
N ALA A 89 16.87 -1.00 -4.42
CA ALA A 89 18.13 -0.51 -4.96
C ALA A 89 18.28 1.01 -4.81
N ALA A 90 17.22 1.77 -5.11
CA ALA A 90 17.18 3.22 -4.91
C ALA A 90 17.45 3.60 -3.45
N LEU A 91 16.74 2.98 -2.51
CA LEU A 91 16.91 3.28 -1.09
C LEU A 91 18.33 2.96 -0.60
N ALA A 92 18.89 1.84 -1.04
CA ALA A 92 20.24 1.46 -0.68
C ALA A 92 21.33 2.36 -1.32
N ILE A 93 21.01 3.14 -2.35
CA ILE A 93 21.91 4.17 -2.92
C ILE A 93 21.76 5.50 -2.17
N LEU A 94 20.53 5.88 -1.81
CA LEU A 94 20.23 7.14 -1.14
C LEU A 94 20.65 7.13 0.34
N ALA A 95 20.45 6.02 1.05
CA ALA A 95 20.66 5.94 2.49
C ALA A 95 22.10 6.27 2.97
N PRO A 96 23.19 5.78 2.33
CA PRO A 96 24.54 6.17 2.72
C PRO A 96 24.81 7.68 2.57
N GLN A 97 24.19 8.31 1.57
CA GLN A 97 24.39 9.73 1.28
C GLN A 97 23.71 10.64 2.32
N LEU A 98 22.65 10.17 2.97
CA LEU A 98 21.97 10.89 4.04
C LEU A 98 22.83 11.09 5.29
N HIS A 99 23.83 10.23 5.54
CA HIS A 99 24.74 10.38 6.68
C HIS A 99 25.58 11.68 6.61
N GLY A 100 25.74 12.25 5.41
CA GLY A 100 26.39 13.56 5.18
C GLY A 100 25.44 14.77 5.27
N ASN A 101 24.16 14.54 5.62
CA ASN A 101 23.08 15.51 5.77
C ASN A 101 22.77 16.43 4.55
N PRO A 102 22.66 15.92 3.31
CA PRO A 102 22.08 16.68 2.21
C PRO A 102 20.55 16.66 2.34
N PHE A 103 19.98 17.70 2.95
CA PHE A 103 18.52 17.93 3.02
C PHE A 103 17.79 17.70 1.68
N SER A 104 18.46 17.94 0.55
CA SER A 104 17.95 17.69 -0.80
C SER A 104 17.62 16.22 -1.12
N LEU A 105 18.31 15.24 -0.52
CA LEU A 105 18.10 13.81 -0.76
C LEU A 105 17.09 13.18 0.20
N GLU A 106 16.85 13.81 1.35
CA GLU A 106 15.96 13.27 2.39
C GLU A 106 14.53 13.09 1.87
N GLN A 107 13.99 14.11 1.20
CA GLN A 107 12.64 14.03 0.66
C GLN A 107 12.51 12.95 -0.42
N GLN A 108 13.54 12.78 -1.25
CA GLN A 108 13.55 11.73 -2.27
C GLN A 108 13.59 10.35 -1.61
N TRP A 109 14.46 10.16 -0.62
CA TRP A 109 14.54 8.92 0.15
C TRP A 109 13.20 8.58 0.80
N LEU A 110 12.56 9.55 1.48
CA LEU A 110 11.30 9.33 2.16
C LEU A 110 10.18 8.93 1.19
N ARG A 111 10.13 9.54 0.00
CA ARG A 111 9.15 9.16 -1.03
C ARG A 111 9.35 7.74 -1.53
N VAL A 112 10.58 7.35 -1.86
CA VAL A 112 10.89 5.99 -2.31
C VAL A 112 10.59 4.97 -1.19
N PHE A 113 10.95 5.31 0.05
CA PHE A 113 10.72 4.47 1.23
C PHE A 113 9.24 4.24 1.45
N THR A 114 8.46 5.33 1.51
CA THR A 114 7.01 5.33 1.74
C THR A 114 6.31 4.47 0.70
N ARG A 115 6.62 4.63 -0.60
CA ARG A 115 6.00 3.86 -1.68
C ARG A 115 6.30 2.37 -1.57
N LEU A 116 7.57 2.02 -1.35
CA LEU A 116 7.96 0.62 -1.19
C LEU A 116 7.30 0.01 0.04
N ALA A 117 7.33 0.72 1.17
CA ALA A 117 6.74 0.27 2.42
C ALA A 117 5.23 0.05 2.30
N GLU A 118 4.51 0.94 1.59
CA GLU A 118 3.08 0.79 1.29
C GLU A 118 2.80 -0.41 0.39
N ALA A 119 3.63 -0.62 -0.64
CA ALA A 119 3.49 -1.75 -1.54
C ALA A 119 3.73 -3.10 -0.84
N LEU A 120 4.66 -3.14 0.12
CA LEU A 120 4.97 -4.34 0.90
C LEU A 120 3.97 -4.62 2.02
N LEU A 121 3.24 -3.60 2.49
CA LEU A 121 2.42 -3.64 3.69
C LEU A 121 1.51 -4.86 3.81
N ASN A 122 0.90 -5.27 2.69
CA ASN A 122 -0.04 -6.39 2.64
C ASN A 122 0.50 -7.59 1.85
N ARG A 123 1.70 -7.48 1.27
CA ARG A 123 2.26 -8.48 0.33
C ARG A 123 3.46 -9.22 0.89
N ASP A 124 4.31 -8.55 1.66
CA ASP A 124 5.53 -9.14 2.22
C ASP A 124 5.95 -8.40 3.50
N THR A 125 5.34 -8.81 4.61
CA THR A 125 5.51 -8.20 5.93
C THR A 125 6.88 -8.50 6.52
N VAL A 126 7.52 -9.59 6.10
CA VAL A 126 8.88 -9.96 6.50
C VAL A 126 9.89 -9.01 5.84
N ALA A 127 9.76 -8.76 4.54
CA ALA A 127 10.58 -7.79 3.85
C ALA A 127 10.40 -6.39 4.43
N LEU A 128 9.16 -5.96 4.70
CA LEU A 128 8.90 -4.68 5.35
C LEU A 128 9.61 -4.56 6.71
N ARG A 129 9.58 -5.62 7.53
CA ARG A 129 10.27 -5.62 8.83
C ARG A 129 11.78 -5.46 8.66
N GLN A 130 12.39 -6.29 7.81
CA GLN A 130 13.82 -6.23 7.51
C GLN A 130 14.21 -4.84 7.00
N LEU A 131 13.40 -4.28 6.10
CA LEU A 131 13.58 -2.93 5.56
C LEU A 131 13.66 -1.89 6.68
N THR A 132 12.71 -1.93 7.60
CA THR A 132 12.69 -0.99 8.71
C THR A 132 13.86 -1.17 9.66
N GLU A 133 14.29 -2.39 9.94
CA GLU A 133 15.45 -2.67 10.81
C GLU A 133 16.78 -2.21 10.18
N THR A 134 16.96 -2.44 8.87
CA THR A 134 18.22 -2.09 8.17
C THR A 134 18.53 -0.60 8.18
N TRP A 135 17.52 0.26 8.35
CA TRP A 135 17.67 1.72 8.24
C TRP A 135 17.38 2.48 9.54
N GLU A 136 17.34 1.78 10.69
CA GLU A 136 17.10 2.39 12.01
C GLU A 136 18.17 3.44 12.39
N HIS A 137 19.35 3.38 11.80
CA HIS A 137 20.45 4.30 12.06
C HIS A 137 20.57 5.45 11.06
N VAL A 138 19.68 5.52 10.05
CA VAL A 138 19.66 6.66 9.12
C VAL A 138 19.13 7.88 9.89
N ALA A 139 19.93 8.95 9.96
CA ALA A 139 19.52 10.19 10.59
C ALA A 139 18.47 10.90 9.73
N LEU A 140 17.22 10.89 10.19
CA LEU A 140 16.07 11.56 9.55
C LEU A 140 15.73 12.86 10.29
N SER A 141 15.10 13.82 9.60
CA SER A 141 14.56 15.00 10.26
C SER A 141 13.37 14.67 11.16
N ASP A 142 13.03 15.61 12.05
CA ASP A 142 11.83 15.53 12.89
C ASP A 142 10.52 15.43 12.05
N GLU A 143 10.54 15.86 10.78
CA GLU A 143 9.39 15.75 9.87
C GLU A 143 9.26 14.35 9.26
N ALA A 144 10.38 13.69 8.94
CA ALA A 144 10.41 12.36 8.34
C ALA A 144 10.29 11.22 9.37
N GLN A 145 10.75 11.46 10.60
CA GLN A 145 10.77 10.47 11.68
C GLN A 145 9.40 9.82 11.99
N PRO A 146 8.26 10.56 12.02
CA PRO A 146 6.95 9.97 12.27
C PRO A 146 6.52 8.98 11.18
N HIS A 147 6.82 9.26 9.91
CA HIS A 147 6.50 8.35 8.81
C HIS A 147 7.28 7.05 8.93
N TYR A 148 8.59 7.11 9.13
CA TYR A 148 9.42 5.93 9.34
C TYR A 148 8.95 5.10 10.55
N THR A 149 8.65 5.76 11.67
CA THR A 149 8.14 5.10 12.89
C THR A 149 6.76 4.46 12.66
N PHE A 150 5.89 5.08 11.86
CA PHE A 150 4.59 4.51 11.51
C PHE A 150 4.73 3.21 10.69
N TYR A 151 5.62 3.15 9.71
CA TYR A 151 5.84 1.92 8.94
C TYR A 151 6.49 0.81 9.78
N ARG A 152 7.32 1.14 10.76
CA ARG A 152 7.77 0.18 11.80
C ARG A 152 6.59 -0.38 12.60
N ALA A 153 5.67 0.48 13.01
CA ALA A 153 4.49 0.07 13.77
C ALA A 153 3.62 -0.90 12.96
N LEU A 154 3.45 -0.60 11.67
CA LEU A 154 2.76 -1.47 10.73
C LEU A 154 3.48 -2.81 10.54
N ALA A 155 4.79 -2.83 10.38
CA ALA A 155 5.57 -4.07 10.29
C ALA A 155 5.38 -4.93 11.56
N ALA A 156 5.45 -4.33 12.74
CA ALA A 156 5.19 -5.00 14.02
C ALA A 156 3.75 -5.53 14.12
N PHE A 157 2.77 -4.77 13.62
CA PHE A 157 1.35 -5.11 13.65
C PHE A 157 1.07 -6.38 12.85
N TRP A 158 1.51 -6.41 11.59
CA TRP A 158 1.35 -7.57 10.72
C TRP A 158 2.17 -8.78 11.16
N SER A 159 3.11 -8.57 12.07
CA SER A 159 3.86 -9.63 12.73
C SER A 159 3.18 -10.16 13.99
N GLY A 160 1.97 -9.67 14.32
CA GLY A 160 1.23 -10.00 15.53
C GLY A 160 1.75 -9.35 16.81
N ASN A 161 2.74 -8.45 16.73
CA ASN A 161 3.32 -7.80 17.90
C ASN A 161 2.56 -6.49 18.24
N TYR A 162 1.31 -6.63 18.67
CA TYR A 162 0.43 -5.49 18.97
C TYR A 162 0.97 -4.59 20.09
N ALA A 163 1.70 -5.14 21.07
CA ALA A 163 2.30 -4.36 22.14
C ALA A 163 3.37 -3.39 21.59
N GLN A 164 4.26 -3.88 20.72
CA GLN A 164 5.25 -3.03 20.07
C GLN A 164 4.60 -2.04 19.10
N THR A 165 3.56 -2.46 18.37
CA THR A 165 2.79 -1.55 17.50
C THR A 165 2.27 -0.36 18.28
N LEU A 166 1.60 -0.59 19.43
CA LEU A 166 1.02 0.48 20.23
C LEU A 166 2.09 1.47 20.72
N ILE A 167 3.24 0.97 21.20
CA ILE A 167 4.37 1.82 21.60
C ILE A 167 4.84 2.72 20.45
N LEU A 168 5.00 2.15 19.26
CA LEU A 168 5.46 2.90 18.08
C LEU A 168 4.41 3.89 17.60
N ILE A 169 3.13 3.53 17.62
CA ILE A 169 2.04 4.45 17.27
C ILE A 169 1.94 5.60 18.27
N ASP A 170 2.09 5.35 19.58
CA ASP A 170 2.09 6.40 20.59
C ASP A 170 3.22 7.40 20.35
N ALA A 171 4.41 6.93 19.94
CA ALA A 171 5.52 7.79 19.53
C ALA A 171 5.18 8.64 18.30
N VAL A 172 4.49 8.06 17.29
CA VAL A 172 4.02 8.81 16.11
C VAL A 172 3.01 9.90 16.51
N LEU A 173 2.07 9.58 17.40
CA LEU A 173 1.01 10.51 17.81
C LEU A 173 1.51 11.63 18.73
N ALA A 174 2.57 11.36 19.50
CA ALA A 174 3.23 12.33 20.37
C ALA A 174 4.14 13.30 19.59
N ALA A 175 4.55 12.95 18.36
CA ALA A 175 5.41 13.80 17.55
C ALA A 175 4.71 15.14 17.20
N PRO A 176 5.30 16.32 17.50
CA PRO A 176 4.68 17.61 17.22
C PRO A 176 4.46 17.87 15.73
N THR A 177 5.28 17.25 14.88
CA THR A 177 5.32 17.38 13.41
C THR A 177 4.35 16.44 12.70
N VAL A 178 3.64 15.56 13.41
CA VAL A 178 2.79 14.55 12.78
C VAL A 178 1.66 15.17 11.96
N ALA A 179 1.72 14.97 10.65
CA ALA A 179 0.69 15.44 9.73
C ALA A 179 -0.66 14.77 10.02
N LEU A 180 -1.76 15.50 9.83
CA LEU A 180 -3.12 14.99 10.08
C LEU A 180 -3.45 13.69 9.33
N PRO A 181 -3.05 13.49 8.05
CA PRO A 181 -3.26 12.21 7.36
C PRO A 181 -2.57 11.05 8.06
N LEU A 182 -1.31 11.22 8.47
CA LEU A 182 -0.56 10.19 9.21
C LEU A 182 -1.17 9.92 10.57
N ARG A 183 -1.64 10.97 11.27
CA ARG A 183 -2.37 10.84 12.55
C ARG A 183 -3.65 10.02 12.41
N SER A 184 -4.45 10.26 11.37
CA SER A 184 -5.68 9.48 11.09
C SER A 184 -5.34 8.00 10.87
N ARG A 185 -4.32 7.71 10.04
CA ARG A 185 -3.83 6.35 9.78
C ARG A 185 -3.31 5.67 11.05
N ALA A 186 -2.56 6.39 11.88
CA ALA A 186 -2.02 5.89 13.14
C ALA A 186 -3.13 5.51 14.13
N ILE A 187 -4.13 6.37 14.32
CA ILE A 187 -5.30 6.07 15.18
C ILE A 187 -6.06 4.84 14.67
N ASN A 188 -6.21 4.68 13.35
CA ASN A 188 -6.83 3.49 12.77
C ASN A 188 -6.07 2.21 13.12
N VAL A 189 -4.73 2.24 13.14
CA VAL A 189 -3.90 1.11 13.54
C VAL A 189 -4.03 0.79 15.03
N THR A 190 -4.13 1.81 15.90
CA THR A 190 -4.45 1.61 17.33
C THR A 190 -5.80 0.89 17.49
N ALA A 191 -6.83 1.34 16.78
CA ALA A 191 -8.14 0.72 16.81
C ALA A 191 -8.13 -0.73 16.29
N LEU A 192 -7.36 -1.02 15.24
CA LEU A 192 -7.13 -2.38 14.77
C LEU A 192 -6.46 -3.25 15.85
N CYS A 193 -5.47 -2.74 16.57
CA CYS A 193 -4.84 -3.49 17.67
C CYS A 193 -5.87 -3.87 18.75
N HIS A 194 -6.73 -2.94 19.15
CA HIS A 194 -7.82 -3.20 20.10
C HIS A 194 -8.81 -4.24 19.56
N TYR A 195 -9.14 -4.18 18.27
CA TYR A 195 -9.99 -5.18 17.61
C TYR A 195 -9.40 -6.59 17.73
N TYR A 196 -8.14 -6.79 17.34
CA TYR A 196 -7.47 -8.09 17.43
C TYR A 196 -7.26 -8.57 18.87
N GLN A 197 -7.36 -7.68 19.85
CA GLN A 197 -7.35 -8.01 21.28
C GLN A 197 -8.75 -8.25 21.87
N GLY A 198 -9.82 -8.22 21.05
CA GLY A 198 -11.21 -8.42 21.49
C GLY A 198 -11.83 -7.21 22.18
N GLN A 199 -11.18 -6.04 22.13
CA GLN A 199 -11.61 -4.81 22.79
C GLN A 199 -12.47 -3.95 21.84
N TRP A 200 -13.62 -4.50 21.43
CA TRP A 200 -14.45 -3.95 20.35
C TRP A 200 -14.93 -2.52 20.58
N GLN A 201 -15.30 -2.16 21.82
CA GLN A 201 -15.74 -0.79 22.12
C GLN A 201 -14.59 0.22 21.97
N GLN A 202 -13.39 -0.12 22.46
CA GLN A 202 -12.22 0.75 22.34
C GLN A 202 -11.80 0.91 20.86
N ALA A 203 -11.91 -0.16 20.08
CA ALA A 203 -11.70 -0.11 18.63
C ALA A 203 -12.70 0.82 17.94
N LEU A 204 -14.01 0.72 18.25
CA LEU A 204 -15.04 1.61 17.70
C LEU A 204 -14.81 3.07 18.06
N ASP A 205 -14.40 3.37 19.29
CA ASP A 205 -14.10 4.75 19.71
C ASP A 205 -12.90 5.32 18.96
N GLY A 206 -11.84 4.52 18.77
CA GLY A 206 -10.70 4.87 17.94
C GLY A 206 -11.07 5.08 16.47
N TYR A 207 -11.91 4.20 15.91
CA TYR A 207 -12.40 4.34 14.54
C TYR A 207 -13.25 5.60 14.35
N ARG A 208 -14.11 5.97 15.31
CA ARG A 208 -14.87 7.24 15.25
C ARG A 208 -13.93 8.45 15.18
N HIS A 209 -12.84 8.46 15.94
CA HIS A 209 -11.83 9.53 15.87
C HIS A 209 -11.10 9.54 14.51
N SER A 210 -10.69 8.37 14.01
CA SER A 210 -10.03 8.26 12.71
C SER A 210 -10.95 8.70 11.55
N LEU A 211 -12.24 8.33 11.63
CA LEU A 211 -13.29 8.69 10.66
C LEU A 211 -13.48 10.21 10.58
N ALA A 212 -13.60 10.88 11.72
CA ALA A 212 -13.77 12.34 11.77
C ALA A 212 -12.58 13.08 11.12
N LEU A 213 -11.35 12.56 11.32
CA LEU A 213 -10.17 13.11 10.66
C LEU A 213 -10.17 12.84 9.15
N ALA A 214 -10.49 11.61 8.71
CA ALA A 214 -10.55 11.26 7.30
C ALA A 214 -11.56 12.14 6.53
N GLN A 215 -12.74 12.36 7.12
CA GLN A 215 -13.77 13.25 6.58
C GLN A 215 -13.30 14.70 6.48
N ARG A 216 -12.66 15.21 7.53
CA ARG A 216 -12.10 16.58 7.54
C ARG A 216 -11.05 16.77 6.45
N LEU A 217 -10.28 15.72 6.15
CA LEU A 217 -9.23 15.71 5.14
C LEU A 217 -9.75 15.41 3.72
N ALA A 218 -11.03 15.07 3.57
CA ALA A 218 -11.60 14.53 2.34
C ALA A 218 -10.83 13.30 1.80
N ASP A 219 -10.20 12.53 2.69
CA ASP A 219 -9.48 11.30 2.36
C ASP A 219 -10.49 10.14 2.26
N LYS A 220 -11.06 9.98 1.07
CA LYS A 220 -12.08 8.96 0.79
C LYS A 220 -11.58 7.54 0.99
N VAL A 221 -10.30 7.28 0.71
CA VAL A 221 -9.71 5.94 0.86
C VAL A 221 -9.58 5.61 2.33
N GLN A 222 -9.06 6.52 3.15
CA GLN A 222 -8.97 6.30 4.59
C GLN A 222 -10.36 6.24 5.24
N GLU A 223 -11.31 7.08 4.80
CA GLU A 223 -12.70 7.00 5.28
C GLU A 223 -13.30 5.62 4.99
N GLY A 224 -13.15 5.12 3.76
CA GLY A 224 -13.64 3.79 3.38
C GLY A 224 -13.04 2.67 4.23
N LYS A 225 -11.73 2.72 4.50
CA LYS A 225 -11.04 1.72 5.35
C LYS A 225 -11.58 1.70 6.77
N VAL A 226 -11.78 2.88 7.36
CA VAL A 226 -12.31 2.99 8.73
C VAL A 226 -13.73 2.42 8.79
N ARG A 227 -14.58 2.73 7.79
CA ARG A 227 -15.94 2.21 7.71
C ARG A 227 -16.00 0.69 7.50
N LEU A 228 -15.16 0.15 6.62
CA LEU A 228 -15.00 -1.30 6.45
C LEU A 228 -14.69 -1.96 7.80
N ASN A 229 -13.70 -1.45 8.53
CA ASN A 229 -13.33 -2.00 9.84
C ASN A 229 -14.45 -1.88 10.89
N MET A 230 -15.19 -0.78 10.91
CA MET A 230 -16.37 -0.64 11.77
C MET A 230 -17.46 -1.65 11.40
N GLY A 231 -17.69 -1.88 10.10
CA GLY A 231 -18.64 -2.86 9.60
C GLY A 231 -18.32 -4.29 10.08
N VAL A 232 -17.05 -4.68 10.02
CA VAL A 232 -16.57 -5.96 10.57
C VAL A 232 -16.88 -6.07 12.06
N ILE A 233 -16.61 -5.03 12.87
CA ILE A 233 -16.93 -5.08 14.30
C ILE A 233 -18.44 -5.22 14.55
N TYR A 234 -19.28 -4.50 13.81
CA TYR A 234 -20.73 -4.62 13.97
C TYR A 234 -21.25 -6.00 13.54
N TYR A 235 -20.63 -6.63 12.55
CA TYR A 235 -20.90 -8.02 12.20
C TYR A 235 -20.58 -8.98 13.37
N GLU A 236 -19.42 -8.82 14.01
CA GLU A 236 -19.03 -9.60 15.19
C GLU A 236 -19.96 -9.36 16.39
N LEU A 237 -20.53 -8.16 16.50
CA LEU A 237 -21.55 -7.81 17.50
C LEU A 237 -22.96 -8.31 17.15
N HIS A 238 -23.12 -8.98 16.00
CA HIS A 238 -24.42 -9.39 15.42
C HIS A 238 -25.38 -8.23 15.10
N ASP A 239 -24.89 -7.00 15.05
CA ASP A 239 -25.65 -5.84 14.55
C ASP A 239 -25.50 -5.74 13.03
N TYR A 240 -26.16 -6.67 12.33
CA TYR A 240 -26.04 -6.79 10.88
C TYR A 240 -26.56 -5.55 10.12
N ALA A 241 -27.50 -4.81 10.71
CA ALA A 241 -28.03 -3.60 10.09
C ALA A 241 -26.99 -2.48 10.08
N GLU A 242 -26.33 -2.24 11.21
CA GLU A 242 -25.26 -1.24 11.27
C GLU A 242 -24.02 -1.70 10.48
N ALA A 243 -23.70 -3.00 10.50
CA ALA A 243 -22.62 -3.57 9.70
C ALA A 243 -22.81 -3.29 8.20
N GLU A 244 -24.00 -3.61 7.67
CA GLU A 244 -24.36 -3.36 6.27
C GLU A 244 -24.31 -1.87 5.94
N ALA A 245 -24.81 -0.99 6.82
CA ALA A 245 -24.78 0.46 6.61
C ALA A 245 -23.34 0.99 6.48
N GLN A 246 -22.42 0.54 7.34
CA GLN A 246 -21.01 0.94 7.28
C GLN A 246 -20.32 0.40 6.02
N LEU A 247 -20.59 -0.84 5.64
CA LEU A 247 -19.99 -1.47 4.46
C LEU A 247 -20.49 -0.86 3.15
N MET A 248 -21.78 -0.53 3.03
CA MET A 248 -22.34 0.16 1.85
C MET A 248 -21.76 1.57 1.69
N ALA A 249 -21.54 2.28 2.81
CA ALA A 249 -20.84 3.55 2.79
C ALA A 249 -19.37 3.40 2.34
N ALA A 250 -18.68 2.35 2.80
CA ALA A 250 -17.33 2.03 2.35
C ALA A 250 -17.27 1.68 0.85
N GLU A 251 -18.23 0.89 0.34
CA GLU A 251 -18.35 0.54 -1.07
C GLU A 251 -18.44 1.80 -1.94
N THR A 252 -19.32 2.73 -1.57
CA THR A 252 -19.49 4.00 -2.28
C THR A 252 -18.18 4.78 -2.34
N LEU A 253 -17.49 4.91 -1.20
CA LEU A 253 -16.22 5.64 -1.11
C LEU A 253 -15.15 5.02 -2.00
N PHE A 254 -14.95 3.70 -1.90
CA PHE A 254 -13.94 3.00 -2.70
C PHE A 254 -14.26 3.00 -4.19
N HIS A 255 -15.54 2.93 -4.56
CA HIS A 255 -15.96 3.09 -5.95
C HIS A 255 -15.59 4.48 -6.48
N THR A 256 -15.90 5.55 -5.74
CA THR A 256 -15.52 6.90 -6.16
C THR A 256 -14.01 7.18 -6.15
N ALA A 257 -13.23 6.37 -5.42
CA ALA A 257 -11.78 6.49 -5.34
C ALA A 257 -11.04 5.52 -6.29
N ASN A 258 -11.76 4.73 -7.10
CA ASN A 258 -11.21 3.67 -7.95
C ASN A 258 -10.33 2.66 -7.18
N ALA A 259 -10.68 2.38 -5.93
CA ALA A 259 -9.92 1.53 -5.02
C ALA A 259 -10.39 0.06 -5.09
N THR A 260 -10.15 -0.61 -6.22
CA THR A 260 -10.66 -1.95 -6.55
C THR A 260 -10.27 -3.04 -5.55
N THR A 261 -9.05 -3.01 -5.03
CA THR A 261 -8.60 -3.96 -4.01
C THR A 261 -9.46 -3.90 -2.75
N TRP A 262 -9.84 -2.70 -2.31
CA TRP A 262 -10.66 -2.52 -1.11
C TRP A 262 -12.14 -2.81 -1.36
N LEU A 263 -12.62 -2.61 -2.59
CA LEU A 263 -13.97 -3.03 -3.00
C LEU A 263 -14.18 -4.53 -2.82
N ALA A 264 -13.18 -5.35 -3.19
CA ALA A 264 -13.26 -6.79 -3.01
C ALA A 264 -13.47 -7.20 -1.55
N SER A 265 -12.73 -6.58 -0.62
CA SER A 265 -12.91 -6.80 0.83
C SER A 265 -14.31 -6.42 1.30
N VAL A 266 -14.84 -5.27 0.86
CA VAL A 266 -16.21 -4.85 1.21
C VAL A 266 -17.25 -5.84 0.70
N HIS A 267 -17.11 -6.31 -0.55
CA HIS A 267 -18.04 -7.30 -1.11
C HIS A 267 -17.97 -8.64 -0.38
N HIS A 268 -16.78 -9.07 0.05
CA HIS A 268 -16.65 -10.27 0.88
C HIS A 268 -17.45 -10.13 2.19
N GLU A 269 -17.28 -9.02 2.91
CA GLU A 269 -17.98 -8.78 4.19
C GLU A 269 -19.49 -8.65 4.02
N LEU A 270 -19.96 -7.95 2.97
CA LEU A 270 -21.38 -7.89 2.63
C LEU A 270 -21.96 -9.27 2.32
N ALA A 271 -21.21 -10.11 1.60
CA ALA A 271 -21.63 -11.48 1.31
C ALA A 271 -21.79 -12.32 2.59
N LEU A 272 -20.89 -12.16 3.57
CA LEU A 272 -21.00 -12.82 4.87
C LEU A 272 -22.27 -12.41 5.63
N ILE A 273 -22.60 -11.11 5.62
CA ILE A 273 -23.86 -10.61 6.21
C ILE A 273 -25.07 -11.26 5.56
N TYR A 274 -25.16 -11.24 4.23
CA TYR A 274 -26.30 -11.83 3.52
C TYR A 274 -26.38 -13.34 3.70
N ARG A 275 -25.24 -14.04 3.76
CA ARG A 275 -25.20 -15.47 4.06
C ARG A 275 -25.82 -15.74 5.43
N GLN A 276 -25.41 -14.98 6.44
CA GLN A 276 -25.87 -15.14 7.82
C GLN A 276 -27.36 -14.84 7.99
N GLN A 277 -27.91 -13.95 7.16
CA GLN A 277 -29.34 -13.66 7.10
C GLN A 277 -30.15 -14.67 6.25
N GLY A 278 -29.51 -15.69 5.66
CA GLY A 278 -30.16 -16.66 4.78
C GLY A 278 -30.45 -16.16 3.36
N GLN A 279 -29.95 -14.97 2.99
CA GLN A 279 -30.11 -14.36 1.67
C GLN A 279 -29.07 -14.90 0.68
N TRP A 280 -29.11 -16.20 0.41
CA TRP A 280 -28.04 -16.92 -0.28
C TRP A 280 -27.72 -16.40 -1.69
N GLN A 281 -28.74 -15.97 -2.45
CA GLN A 281 -28.52 -15.42 -3.79
C GLN A 281 -27.75 -14.09 -3.76
N HIS A 282 -28.05 -13.22 -2.79
CA HIS A 282 -27.32 -11.98 -2.59
C HIS A 282 -25.88 -12.26 -2.16
N ALA A 283 -25.68 -13.19 -1.22
CA ALA A 283 -24.36 -13.60 -0.78
C ALA A 283 -23.49 -14.11 -1.95
N LEU A 284 -24.02 -15.02 -2.77
CA LEU A 284 -23.32 -15.55 -3.95
C LEU A 284 -22.96 -14.44 -4.95
N ALA A 285 -23.86 -13.47 -5.19
CA ALA A 285 -23.59 -12.36 -6.09
C ALA A 285 -22.44 -11.47 -5.58
N TYR A 286 -22.39 -11.19 -4.28
CA TYR A 286 -21.29 -10.41 -3.69
C TYR A 286 -19.98 -11.19 -3.62
N PHE A 287 -19.99 -12.49 -3.31
CA PHE A 287 -18.77 -13.31 -3.41
C PHE A 287 -18.23 -13.34 -4.84
N GLN A 288 -19.10 -13.42 -5.86
CA GLN A 288 -18.66 -13.35 -7.25
C GLN A 288 -17.98 -12.01 -7.57
N ARG A 289 -18.55 -10.88 -7.13
CA ARG A 289 -17.91 -9.55 -7.30
C ARG A 289 -16.55 -9.47 -6.62
N CYS A 290 -16.42 -10.01 -5.40
CA CYS A 290 -15.14 -10.12 -4.70
C CYS A 290 -14.10 -10.90 -5.53
N ILE A 291 -14.51 -12.05 -6.09
CA ILE A 291 -13.64 -12.91 -6.91
C ILE A 291 -13.22 -12.20 -8.20
N ASP A 292 -14.16 -11.58 -8.90
CA ASP A 292 -13.93 -10.86 -10.16
C ASP A 292 -12.93 -9.71 -9.98
N HIS A 293 -12.94 -9.04 -8.82
CA HIS A 293 -11.99 -7.97 -8.51
C HIS A 293 -10.56 -8.45 -8.22
N ARG A 294 -10.36 -9.70 -7.77
CA ARG A 294 -9.06 -10.20 -7.25
C ARG A 294 -8.37 -11.23 -8.15
N LEU A 295 -9.07 -11.87 -9.09
CA LEU A 295 -8.47 -12.83 -10.03
C LEU A 295 -7.36 -12.25 -10.93
N ALA A 296 -7.20 -10.92 -10.98
CA ALA A 296 -6.11 -10.26 -11.68
C ALA A 296 -4.74 -10.33 -10.95
N GLU A 297 -4.68 -10.77 -9.69
CA GLU A 297 -3.47 -10.70 -8.84
C GLU A 297 -2.75 -12.06 -8.61
N GLU A 298 -3.12 -13.12 -9.33
CA GLU A 298 -2.44 -14.44 -9.42
C GLU A 298 -2.17 -15.24 -8.12
N ALA A 299 -2.72 -14.88 -6.96
CA ALA A 299 -3.12 -15.79 -5.86
C ALA A 299 -3.59 -14.94 -4.68
N ASP A 300 -4.90 -14.97 -4.42
CA ASP A 300 -5.49 -14.15 -3.36
C ASP A 300 -6.13 -15.04 -2.30
N GLU A 301 -5.65 -14.91 -1.05
CA GLU A 301 -6.27 -15.54 0.12
C GLU A 301 -7.77 -15.21 0.20
N LEU A 302 -8.15 -13.98 -0.16
CA LEU A 302 -9.54 -13.53 -0.17
C LEU A 302 -10.39 -14.26 -1.22
N VAL A 303 -9.82 -14.62 -2.38
CA VAL A 303 -10.49 -15.45 -3.39
C VAL A 303 -10.71 -16.86 -2.85
N GLY A 304 -9.70 -17.43 -2.19
CA GLY A 304 -9.84 -18.75 -1.54
C GLY A 304 -10.94 -18.75 -0.48
N MET A 305 -10.98 -17.73 0.38
CA MET A 305 -12.04 -17.55 1.38
C MET A 305 -13.42 -17.39 0.74
N ALA A 306 -13.54 -16.55 -0.29
CA ALA A 306 -14.81 -16.34 -1.01
C ALA A 306 -15.31 -17.63 -1.67
N LEU A 307 -14.43 -18.39 -2.34
CA LEU A 307 -14.78 -19.67 -2.97
C LEU A 307 -15.21 -20.72 -1.93
N ASN A 308 -14.53 -20.79 -0.78
CA ASN A 308 -14.95 -21.67 0.31
C ASN A 308 -16.38 -21.35 0.77
N ASN A 309 -16.68 -20.06 0.99
CA ASN A 309 -18.01 -19.63 1.40
C ASN A 309 -19.08 -19.89 0.32
N VAL A 310 -18.73 -19.77 -0.96
CA VAL A 310 -19.61 -20.15 -2.08
C VAL A 310 -19.92 -21.65 -2.04
N GLY A 311 -18.91 -22.50 -1.84
CA GLY A 311 -19.08 -23.95 -1.69
C GLY A 311 -19.98 -24.30 -0.51
N GLU A 312 -19.76 -23.67 0.66
CA GLU A 312 -20.60 -23.83 1.85
C GLU A 312 -22.06 -23.46 1.58
N ILE A 313 -22.33 -22.36 0.86
CA ILE A 313 -23.69 -21.98 0.48
C ILE A 313 -24.34 -23.06 -0.40
N TRP A 314 -23.61 -23.63 -1.35
CA TRP A 314 -24.14 -24.71 -2.19
C TRP A 314 -24.40 -26.00 -1.41
N LEU A 315 -23.55 -26.33 -0.43
CA LEU A 315 -23.78 -27.45 0.49
C LEU A 315 -25.04 -27.23 1.34
N LEU A 316 -25.24 -26.03 1.88
CA LEU A 316 -26.46 -25.66 2.62
C LEU A 316 -27.73 -25.72 1.75
N GLN A 317 -27.58 -25.59 0.44
CA GLN A 317 -28.65 -25.77 -0.55
C GLN A 317 -28.80 -27.20 -1.07
N GLU A 318 -28.01 -28.15 -0.54
CA GLU A 318 -27.96 -29.55 -1.00
C GLU A 318 -27.56 -29.69 -2.50
N ASN A 319 -26.89 -28.68 -3.07
CA ASN A 319 -26.45 -28.67 -4.47
C ASN A 319 -25.01 -29.16 -4.62
N LEU A 320 -24.80 -30.46 -4.38
CA LEU A 320 -23.48 -31.10 -4.42
C LEU A 320 -22.68 -30.93 -5.72
N PRO A 321 -23.29 -30.87 -6.92
CA PRO A 321 -22.52 -30.63 -8.15
C PRO A 321 -21.90 -29.23 -8.28
N LYS A 322 -22.42 -28.24 -7.55
CA LYS A 322 -21.91 -26.86 -7.56
C LYS A 322 -21.01 -26.55 -6.36
N ALA A 323 -21.12 -27.33 -5.29
CA ALA A 323 -20.28 -27.25 -4.10
C ALA A 323 -18.88 -27.78 -4.38
#